data_AF-A0A953PY18-F1
#
_entry.id   AF-A0A953PY18-F1
#
_cell.length_a   1.000
_cell.length_b   1.000
_cell.length_c   1.000
_cell.angle_alpha   90.00
_cell.angle_beta   90.00
_cell.angle_gamma   90.00
#
_symmetry.space_group_name_H-M   'P 1'
#
loop_
_entity.id
_entity.type
_entity.pdbx_description
1 polymer ?
#
loop_
_entity_poly.entity_id
_entity_poly.type
_entity_poly.pdbx_seq_one_letter_code
_entity_poly.pdbx_strand_id
1 'polypeptide(L)'
;MSKLLTFQRILPACEEGRAGAWHAFLSQYSPVAFELLNVYAPWTSERRGAFWRDALLALSGEDFKRLRAFPHQAEREFLVELRTFLFERAQPLLDPSKDSIGTSAPTAEKIAALLEGAPLLHQEIMFLKLAGYSDATLEQLLRISPSVGKAGLERLRADYAAVLERAEDQCPWPAAWLAITHAAREARKPDCPALRQLIRVLDGQISWYEKEPIEQHRAHCLSCLEHWTAVLEVVGWAKRAQPLRDPQVDALLSALPLNEAVKEKKPFFKRLFA
;
A
#
# COMPACT_ATOMS: atom_id res chain seq x y z
N MET A 1 25.63 14.73 12.13
CA MET A 1 25.42 13.31 11.74
C MET A 1 24.02 12.92 12.14
N SER A 2 23.07 12.92 11.18
CA SER A 2 21.71 12.44 11.44
C SER A 2 21.77 10.94 11.73
N LYS A 3 21.35 10.52 12.94
CA LYS A 3 21.19 9.08 13.23
C LYS A 3 20.17 8.54 12.25
N LEU A 4 20.53 7.51 11.47
CA LEU A 4 19.58 6.71 10.70
C LEU A 4 18.43 6.30 11.63
N LEU A 5 17.24 6.85 11.39
CA LEU A 5 16.03 6.47 12.09
C LEU A 5 15.47 5.23 11.39
N THR A 6 15.37 4.15 12.14
CA THR A 6 14.73 2.90 11.68
C THR A 6 13.23 2.97 11.92
N PHE A 7 12.44 2.19 11.18
CA PHE A 7 10.98 2.09 11.37
C PHE A 7 10.59 1.93 12.85
N GLN A 8 11.27 1.04 13.58
CA GLN A 8 11.06 0.77 15.02
C GLN A 8 11.24 1.99 15.93
N ARG A 9 11.92 3.04 15.44
CA ARG A 9 12.11 4.30 16.15
C ARG A 9 11.26 5.43 15.58
N ILE A 10 10.98 5.41 14.28
CA ILE A 10 10.16 6.42 13.60
C ILE A 10 8.74 6.36 14.15
N LEU A 11 8.09 5.20 14.10
CA LEU A 11 6.65 5.10 14.38
C LEU A 11 6.32 5.47 15.84
N PRO A 12 6.97 4.89 16.89
CA PRO A 12 6.70 5.30 18.27
C PRO A 12 6.97 6.79 18.52
N ALA A 13 8.02 7.35 17.92
CA ALA A 13 8.34 8.76 18.08
C ALA A 13 7.34 9.69 17.35
N CYS A 14 6.70 9.23 16.26
CA CYS A 14 5.60 9.95 15.62
C CYS A 14 4.36 10.00 16.52
N GLU A 15 4.08 8.93 17.25
CA GLU A 15 2.95 8.83 18.19
C GLU A 15 3.10 9.67 19.45
N GLU A 16 4.33 10.13 19.72
CA GLU A 16 4.65 11.15 20.72
C GLU A 16 4.63 12.59 20.14
N GLY A 17 4.31 12.74 18.85
CA GLY A 17 4.27 14.02 18.16
C GLY A 17 5.64 14.65 17.92
N ARG A 18 6.74 13.88 17.90
CA ARG A 18 8.09 14.43 17.69
C ARG A 18 8.30 14.84 16.24
N ALA A 19 8.49 16.13 15.99
CA ALA A 19 8.69 16.69 14.64
C ALA A 19 9.79 16.00 13.82
N GLY A 20 10.93 15.66 14.45
CA GLY A 20 12.03 14.97 13.76
C GLY A 20 11.67 13.54 13.29
N ALA A 21 10.78 12.86 14.01
CA ALA A 21 10.29 11.54 13.59
C ALA A 21 9.25 11.68 12.48
N TRP A 22 8.35 12.66 12.57
CA TRP A 22 7.42 12.98 11.49
C TRP A 22 8.14 13.40 10.21
N HIS A 23 9.23 14.15 10.30
CA HIS A 23 10.06 14.46 9.13
C HIS A 23 10.59 13.17 8.47
N ALA A 24 11.14 12.24 9.26
CA ALA A 24 11.62 10.96 8.74
C ALA A 24 10.50 10.10 8.14
N PHE A 25 9.34 10.04 8.82
CA PHE A 25 8.13 9.37 8.35
C PHE A 25 7.69 9.92 7.00
N LEU A 26 7.55 11.24 6.88
CA LEU A 26 7.09 11.90 5.67
C LEU A 26 8.09 11.71 4.53
N SER A 27 9.39 11.80 4.81
CA SER A 27 10.43 11.55 3.81
C SER A 27 10.36 10.13 3.26
N GLN A 28 10.21 9.11 4.13
CA GLN A 28 10.28 7.71 3.73
C GLN A 28 8.97 7.14 3.19
N TYR A 29 7.82 7.50 3.78
CA TYR A 29 6.54 6.82 3.53
C TYR A 29 5.58 7.60 2.64
N SER A 30 5.69 8.93 2.55
CA SER A 30 4.88 9.71 1.60
C SER A 30 5.09 9.29 0.13
N PRO A 31 6.32 8.97 -0.34
CA PRO A 31 6.51 8.48 -1.70
C PRO A 31 5.65 7.25 -2.01
N VAL A 32 5.57 6.28 -1.09
CA VAL A 32 4.72 5.09 -1.25
C VAL A 32 3.24 5.49 -1.31
N ALA A 33 2.78 6.38 -0.43
CA ALA A 33 1.42 6.89 -0.47
C ALA A 33 1.08 7.55 -1.82
N PHE A 34 2.01 8.34 -2.39
CA PHE A 34 1.81 8.96 -3.68
C PHE A 34 1.77 7.97 -4.85
N GLU A 35 2.61 6.92 -4.83
CA GLU A 35 2.55 5.87 -5.85
C GLU A 35 1.21 5.12 -5.82
N LEU A 36 0.72 4.77 -4.63
CA LEU A 36 -0.60 4.17 -4.46
C LEU A 36 -1.69 5.11 -5.01
N LEU A 37 -1.65 6.40 -4.66
CA LEU A 37 -2.63 7.37 -5.15
C LEU A 37 -2.52 7.63 -6.65
N ASN A 38 -1.34 7.53 -7.26
CA ASN A 38 -1.19 7.65 -8.71
C ASN A 38 -1.95 6.53 -9.44
N VAL A 39 -1.94 5.31 -8.88
CA VAL A 39 -2.64 4.17 -9.48
C VAL A 39 -4.14 4.20 -9.22
N TYR A 40 -4.57 4.42 -7.98
CA TYR A 40 -5.96 4.24 -7.56
C TYR A 40 -6.75 5.53 -7.38
N ALA A 41 -6.16 6.70 -7.66
CA ALA A 41 -6.88 7.96 -7.58
C ALA A 41 -6.73 8.75 -8.89
N PRO A 42 -7.79 8.87 -9.70
CA PRO A 42 -7.79 9.61 -10.97
C PRO A 42 -7.87 11.13 -10.71
N TRP A 43 -7.03 11.60 -9.80
CA TRP A 43 -6.98 12.97 -9.32
C TRP A 43 -5.81 13.71 -9.95
N THR A 44 -5.81 15.03 -9.87
CA THR A 44 -4.61 15.81 -10.18
C THR A 44 -3.57 15.60 -9.09
N SER A 45 -2.29 15.89 -9.40
CA SER A 45 -1.22 15.86 -8.40
C SER A 45 -1.53 16.74 -7.19
N GLU A 46 -2.13 17.92 -7.43
CA GLU A 46 -2.57 18.84 -6.38
C GLU A 46 -3.63 18.20 -5.47
N ARG A 47 -4.67 17.57 -6.03
CA ARG A 47 -5.71 16.90 -5.24
C ARG A 47 -5.16 15.69 -4.48
N ARG A 48 -4.21 14.94 -5.04
CA ARG A 48 -3.49 13.88 -4.30
C ARG A 48 -2.68 14.45 -3.13
N GLY A 49 -2.00 15.58 -3.33
CA GLY A 49 -1.28 16.28 -2.27
C GLY A 49 -2.19 16.75 -1.13
N ALA A 50 -3.34 17.34 -1.47
CA ALA A 50 -4.35 17.74 -0.50
C ALA A 50 -4.91 16.53 0.27
N PHE A 51 -5.28 15.46 -0.45
CA PHE A 51 -5.76 14.23 0.17
C PHE A 51 -4.74 13.61 1.12
N TRP A 52 -3.45 13.55 0.73
CA TRP A 52 -2.41 13.01 1.59
C TRP A 52 -2.24 13.86 2.86
N ARG A 53 -2.30 15.20 2.74
CA ARG A 53 -2.31 16.09 3.91
C ARG A 53 -3.48 15.81 4.84
N ASP A 54 -4.68 15.63 4.31
CA ASP A 54 -5.87 15.30 5.10
C ASP A 54 -5.76 13.93 5.77
N ALA A 55 -5.14 12.95 5.09
CA ALA A 55 -4.85 11.64 5.66
C ALA A 55 -3.83 11.72 6.80
N LEU A 56 -2.79 12.55 6.67
CA LEU A 56 -1.82 12.81 7.73
C LEU A 56 -2.43 13.52 8.95
N LEU A 57 -3.36 14.46 8.71
CA LEU A 57 -4.15 15.09 9.78
C LEU A 57 -4.99 14.05 10.53
N ALA A 58 -5.60 13.10 9.81
CA ALA A 58 -6.33 12.01 10.45
C ALA A 58 -5.40 11.05 11.23
N LEU A 59 -4.17 10.82 10.77
CA LEU A 59 -3.18 10.02 11.50
C LEU A 59 -2.65 10.72 12.76
N SER A 60 -2.54 12.05 12.74
CA SER A 60 -2.06 12.87 13.86
C SER A 60 -3.17 13.35 14.81
N GLY A 61 -4.44 13.25 14.41
CA GLY A 61 -5.60 13.58 15.23
C GLY A 61 -5.84 12.61 16.40
N GLU A 62 -6.73 13.01 17.31
CA GLU A 62 -7.12 12.21 18.50
C GLU A 62 -5.92 11.64 19.28
N ASP A 63 -4.89 12.46 19.52
CA ASP A 63 -3.64 12.01 20.17
C ASP A 63 -3.05 10.76 19.47
N PHE A 64 -2.95 10.82 18.14
CA PHE A 64 -2.37 9.77 17.29
C PHE A 64 -3.08 8.40 17.39
N LYS A 65 -4.33 8.35 17.87
CA LYS A 65 -5.08 7.09 18.09
C LYS A 65 -5.11 6.20 16.85
N ARG A 66 -5.33 6.76 15.67
CA ARG A 66 -5.35 5.97 14.41
C ARG A 66 -3.97 5.42 14.08
N LEU A 67 -2.91 6.22 14.24
CA LEU A 67 -1.54 5.78 14.00
C LEU A 67 -1.13 4.66 14.97
N ARG A 68 -1.47 4.79 16.26
CA ARG A 68 -1.22 3.79 17.30
C ARG A 68 -1.95 2.46 17.07
N ALA A 69 -3.00 2.44 16.25
CA ALA A 69 -3.70 1.22 15.90
C ALA A 69 -2.99 0.41 14.80
N PHE A 70 -1.98 0.99 14.12
CA PHE A 70 -1.25 0.29 13.06
C PHE A 70 -0.27 -0.72 13.65
N PRO A 71 0.14 -1.75 12.88
CA PRO A 71 1.16 -2.70 13.33
C PRO A 71 2.55 -2.06 13.54
N HIS A 72 3.17 -2.27 14.70
CA HIS A 72 4.55 -1.79 15.00
C HIS A 72 5.66 -2.80 14.76
N GLN A 73 5.31 -4.06 14.54
CA GLN A 73 6.30 -5.14 14.62
C GLN A 73 7.15 -5.26 13.35
N ALA A 74 6.54 -5.00 12.19
CA ALA A 74 7.22 -5.06 10.90
C ALA A 74 6.77 -3.91 10.00
N GLU A 75 7.72 -3.25 9.34
CA GLU A 75 7.47 -2.14 8.42
C GLU A 75 6.50 -2.53 7.29
N ARG A 76 6.58 -3.77 6.80
CA ARG A 76 5.67 -4.28 5.77
C ARG A 76 4.23 -4.42 6.26
N GLU A 77 4.03 -4.82 7.51
CA GLU A 77 2.69 -4.87 8.12
C GLU A 77 2.12 -3.45 8.23
N PHE A 78 2.94 -2.50 8.68
CA PHE A 78 2.59 -1.08 8.72
C PHE A 78 2.21 -0.52 7.33
N LEU A 79 2.99 -0.84 6.29
CA LEU A 79 2.73 -0.34 4.94
C LEU A 79 1.43 -0.89 4.34
N VAL A 80 1.10 -2.16 4.60
CA VAL A 80 -0.20 -2.74 4.19
C VAL A 80 -1.35 -2.05 4.91
N GLU A 81 -1.20 -1.75 6.20
CA GLU A 81 -2.23 -1.00 6.95
C GLU A 81 -2.35 0.45 6.45
N LEU A 82 -1.23 1.11 6.14
CA LEU A 82 -1.22 2.45 5.55
C LEU A 82 -1.95 2.47 4.20
N ARG A 83 -1.71 1.48 3.34
CA ARG A 83 -2.45 1.32 2.08
C ARG A 83 -3.95 1.16 2.33
N THR A 84 -4.33 0.27 3.25
CA THR A 84 -5.73 0.00 3.60
C THR A 84 -6.42 1.28 4.09
N PHE A 85 -5.79 2.00 5.00
CA PHE A 85 -6.26 3.30 5.48
C PHE A 85 -6.43 4.33 4.36
N LEU A 86 -5.47 4.44 3.44
CA LEU A 86 -5.57 5.34 2.29
C LEU A 86 -6.76 4.98 1.40
N PHE A 87 -6.97 3.69 1.16
CA PHE A 87 -8.04 3.21 0.29
C PHE A 87 -9.42 3.44 0.91
N GLU A 88 -9.59 3.13 2.20
CA GLU A 88 -10.82 3.40 2.95
C GLU A 88 -11.17 4.89 2.94
N ARG A 89 -10.18 5.77 3.05
CA ARG A 89 -10.38 7.23 2.99
C ARG A 89 -10.64 7.74 1.58
N ALA A 90 -10.03 7.12 0.57
CA ALA A 90 -10.19 7.54 -0.82
C ALA A 90 -11.53 7.11 -1.40
N GLN A 91 -12.01 5.90 -1.05
CA GLN A 91 -13.22 5.29 -1.58
C GLN A 91 -14.45 6.23 -1.58
N PRO A 92 -14.84 6.91 -0.47
CA PRO A 92 -16.01 7.79 -0.47
C PRO A 92 -15.82 9.08 -1.31
N LEU A 93 -14.60 9.38 -1.74
CA LEU A 93 -14.25 10.57 -2.55
C LEU A 93 -14.13 10.25 -4.04
N LEU A 94 -14.21 8.97 -4.41
CA LEU A 94 -14.21 8.52 -5.79
C LEU A 94 -15.63 8.56 -6.35
N ASP A 95 -15.72 8.89 -7.63
CA ASP A 95 -16.97 8.98 -8.37
C ASP A 95 -17.11 7.72 -9.21
N PRO A 96 -18.03 6.79 -8.91
CA PRO A 96 -18.22 5.56 -9.69
C PRO A 96 -18.58 5.82 -11.15
N SER A 97 -19.13 7.01 -11.50
CA SER A 97 -19.40 7.37 -12.89
C SER A 97 -18.12 7.68 -13.69
N LYS A 98 -16.99 7.89 -13.00
CA LYS A 98 -15.66 8.09 -13.59
C LYS A 98 -14.84 6.81 -13.66
N ASP A 99 -15.36 5.70 -13.16
CA ASP A 99 -14.80 4.39 -13.47
C ASP A 99 -15.00 4.18 -14.97
N SER A 100 -13.92 4.08 -15.73
CA SER A 100 -13.99 4.10 -17.18
C SER A 100 -12.91 3.25 -17.81
N ILE A 101 -13.35 2.23 -18.53
CA ILE A 101 -12.89 1.73 -19.83
C ILE A 101 -14.18 1.23 -20.51
N GLY A 102 -14.25 1.03 -21.82
CA GLY A 102 -15.44 0.52 -22.54
C GLY A 102 -16.00 -0.86 -22.08
N THR A 103 -15.55 -1.36 -20.92
CA THR A 103 -15.98 -2.56 -20.22
C THR A 103 -16.29 -2.26 -18.75
N SER A 104 -17.33 -2.91 -18.25
CA SER A 104 -17.78 -2.78 -16.86
C SER A 104 -16.74 -3.32 -15.90
N ALA A 105 -16.64 -2.71 -14.72
CA ALA A 105 -15.80 -3.21 -13.64
C ALA A 105 -16.16 -4.67 -13.30
N PRO A 106 -15.17 -5.56 -13.04
CA PRO A 106 -15.46 -6.92 -12.60
C PRO A 106 -16.15 -6.89 -11.23
N THR A 107 -17.05 -7.83 -10.95
CA THR A 107 -17.53 -8.08 -9.58
C THR A 107 -16.56 -8.99 -8.83
N ALA A 108 -16.69 -9.10 -7.50
CA ALA A 108 -15.89 -10.04 -6.72
C ALA A 108 -16.10 -11.50 -7.19
N GLU A 109 -17.32 -11.87 -7.54
CA GLU A 109 -17.68 -13.19 -8.08
C GLU A 109 -17.05 -13.41 -9.44
N LYS A 110 -17.07 -12.39 -10.31
CA LYS A 110 -16.42 -12.47 -11.63
C LYS A 110 -14.92 -12.63 -11.49
N ILE A 111 -14.28 -11.92 -10.57
CA ILE A 111 -12.86 -12.12 -10.26
C ILE A 111 -12.63 -13.56 -9.80
N ALA A 112 -13.37 -14.04 -8.80
CA ALA A 112 -13.22 -15.40 -8.31
C ALA A 112 -13.33 -16.45 -9.43
N ALA A 113 -14.31 -16.30 -10.33
CA ALA A 113 -14.50 -17.18 -11.48
C ALA A 113 -13.34 -17.14 -12.49
N LEU A 114 -12.74 -15.97 -12.75
CA LEU A 114 -11.59 -15.85 -13.65
C LEU A 114 -10.34 -16.53 -13.08
N LEU A 115 -10.17 -16.42 -11.76
CA LEU A 115 -9.02 -16.98 -11.02
C LEU A 115 -9.14 -18.49 -10.78
N GLU A 116 -10.36 -19.03 -10.77
CA GLU A 116 -10.62 -20.43 -10.47
C GLU A 116 -9.82 -21.38 -11.38
N GLY A 117 -9.15 -22.35 -10.76
CA GLY A 117 -8.33 -23.35 -11.44
C GLY A 117 -7.08 -22.78 -12.14
N ALA A 118 -6.79 -21.48 -12.02
CA ALA A 118 -5.52 -20.92 -12.50
C ALA A 118 -4.40 -21.19 -11.49
N PRO A 119 -3.17 -21.46 -11.94
CA PRO A 119 -1.99 -21.49 -11.07
C PRO A 119 -1.88 -20.21 -10.25
N LEU A 120 -1.40 -20.32 -9.01
CA LEU A 120 -1.39 -19.21 -8.04
C LEU A 120 -0.70 -17.95 -8.58
N LEU A 121 0.45 -18.10 -9.25
CA LEU A 121 1.14 -16.99 -9.90
C LEU A 121 0.29 -16.32 -10.99
N HIS A 122 -0.48 -17.10 -11.76
CA HIS A 122 -1.38 -16.53 -12.76
C HIS A 122 -2.51 -15.75 -12.09
N GLN A 123 -2.99 -16.22 -10.93
CA GLN A 123 -3.99 -15.48 -10.17
C GLN A 123 -3.45 -14.12 -9.71
N GLU A 124 -2.23 -14.08 -9.20
CA GLU A 124 -1.55 -12.86 -8.78
C GLU A 124 -1.37 -11.88 -9.95
N ILE A 125 -0.89 -12.37 -11.10
CA ILE A 125 -0.72 -11.58 -12.32
C ILE A 125 -2.07 -11.03 -12.78
N MET A 126 -3.11 -11.86 -12.87
CA MET A 126 -4.45 -11.41 -13.30
C MET A 126 -5.04 -10.39 -12.32
N PHE A 127 -4.93 -10.62 -11.01
CA PHE A 127 -5.46 -9.73 -9.99
C PHE A 127 -4.78 -8.36 -10.03
N LEU A 128 -3.44 -8.32 -10.08
CA LEU A 128 -2.68 -7.08 -10.20
C LEU A 128 -2.90 -6.39 -11.55
N LYS A 129 -3.08 -7.16 -12.64
CA LYS A 129 -3.40 -6.58 -13.95
C LYS A 129 -4.77 -5.89 -13.94
N LEU A 130 -5.79 -6.52 -13.34
CA LEU A 130 -7.12 -5.93 -13.12
C LEU A 130 -7.07 -4.71 -12.18
N ALA A 131 -6.14 -4.70 -11.21
CA ALA A 131 -5.88 -3.54 -10.36
C ALA A 131 -5.33 -2.32 -11.13
N GLY A 132 -4.85 -2.53 -12.36
CA GLY A 132 -4.38 -1.47 -13.26
C GLY A 132 -2.87 -1.41 -13.45
N TYR A 133 -2.12 -2.44 -13.05
CA TYR A 133 -0.67 -2.47 -13.24
C TYR A 133 -0.27 -2.82 -14.67
N SER A 134 0.67 -2.04 -15.22
CA SER A 134 1.38 -2.32 -16.46
C SER A 134 2.27 -3.55 -16.34
N ASP A 135 2.62 -4.15 -17.47
CA ASP A 135 3.51 -5.32 -17.49
C ASP A 135 4.90 -4.99 -16.90
N ALA A 136 5.38 -3.77 -17.15
CA ALA A 136 6.65 -3.28 -16.58
C ALA A 136 6.62 -3.23 -15.06
N THR A 137 5.52 -2.75 -14.47
CA THR A 137 5.37 -2.74 -13.01
C THR A 137 5.13 -4.13 -12.44
N LEU A 138 4.34 -4.97 -13.09
CA LEU A 138 4.15 -6.36 -12.68
C LEU A 138 5.47 -7.12 -12.62
N GLU A 139 6.35 -6.95 -13.61
CA GLU A 139 7.68 -7.56 -13.61
C GLU A 139 8.50 -7.12 -12.39
N GLN A 140 8.40 -5.85 -12.01
CA GLN A 140 9.11 -5.31 -10.84
C GLN A 140 8.51 -5.78 -9.51
N LEU A 141 7.18 -5.86 -9.40
CA LEU A 141 6.48 -6.30 -8.20
C LEU A 141 6.71 -7.80 -7.95
N LEU A 142 6.55 -8.62 -8.99
CA LEU A 142 6.59 -10.08 -8.89
C LEU A 142 8.00 -10.65 -9.08
N ARG A 143 8.92 -9.91 -9.71
CA ARG A 143 10.27 -10.36 -10.13
C ARG A 143 10.24 -11.50 -11.14
N ILE A 144 9.21 -11.49 -11.98
CA ILE A 144 8.97 -12.46 -13.04
C ILE A 144 8.29 -11.76 -14.20
N SER A 145 8.71 -12.08 -15.43
CA SER A 145 8.05 -11.57 -16.63
C SER A 145 6.57 -11.97 -16.65
N PRO A 146 5.64 -11.03 -16.88
CA PRO A 146 4.21 -11.31 -17.02
C PRO A 146 3.89 -12.33 -18.12
N SER A 147 4.81 -12.51 -19.09
CA SER A 147 4.72 -13.54 -20.13
C SER A 147 4.61 -14.97 -19.59
N VAL A 148 5.11 -15.24 -18.38
CA VAL A 148 4.94 -16.54 -17.72
C VAL A 148 3.46 -16.78 -17.37
N GLY A 149 2.72 -15.72 -17.06
CA GLY A 149 1.27 -15.74 -16.82
C GLY A 149 0.42 -15.59 -18.07
N LYS A 150 0.99 -15.72 -19.30
CA LYS A 150 0.26 -15.49 -20.55
C LYS A 150 -1.06 -16.25 -20.60
N ALA A 151 -1.08 -17.52 -20.22
CA ALA A 151 -2.31 -18.32 -20.19
C ALA A 151 -3.37 -17.78 -19.23
N GLY A 152 -2.96 -17.17 -18.11
CA GLY A 152 -3.87 -16.44 -17.21
C GLY A 152 -4.39 -15.17 -17.87
N LEU A 153 -3.50 -14.35 -18.44
CA LEU A 153 -3.88 -13.10 -19.11
C LEU A 153 -4.83 -13.32 -20.31
N GLU A 154 -4.69 -14.44 -21.05
CA GLU A 154 -5.63 -14.81 -22.11
C GLU A 154 -7.07 -14.99 -21.59
N ARG A 155 -7.26 -15.42 -20.34
CA ARG A 155 -8.60 -15.51 -19.73
C ARG A 155 -9.26 -14.15 -19.57
N LEU A 156 -8.47 -13.08 -19.42
CA LEU A 156 -8.96 -11.72 -19.31
C LEU A 156 -9.28 -11.10 -20.67
N ARG A 157 -8.76 -11.66 -21.79
CA ARG A 157 -8.82 -11.02 -23.10
C ARG A 157 -10.25 -10.78 -23.60
N ALA A 158 -11.17 -11.71 -23.34
CA ALA A 158 -12.55 -11.60 -23.80
C ALA A 158 -13.29 -10.40 -23.18
N ASP A 159 -13.11 -10.19 -21.88
CA ASP A 159 -13.89 -9.21 -21.10
C ASP A 159 -13.08 -7.94 -20.76
N TYR A 160 -11.75 -7.99 -20.85
CA TYR A 160 -10.85 -6.96 -20.31
C TYR A 160 -9.63 -6.67 -21.21
N ALA A 161 -9.74 -6.86 -22.55
CA ALA A 161 -8.66 -6.58 -23.50
C ALA A 161 -8.02 -5.19 -23.30
N ALA A 162 -8.83 -4.16 -23.10
CA ALA A 162 -8.35 -2.80 -22.90
C ALA A 162 -7.52 -2.63 -21.62
N VAL A 163 -7.70 -3.48 -20.60
CA VAL A 163 -6.82 -3.51 -19.41
C VAL A 163 -5.48 -4.14 -19.77
N LEU A 164 -5.48 -5.18 -20.59
CA LEU A 164 -4.27 -5.88 -21.03
C LEU A 164 -3.33 -4.95 -21.80
N GLU A 165 -3.88 -4.10 -22.65
CA GLU A 165 -3.16 -3.21 -23.57
C GLU A 165 -2.60 -1.94 -22.91
N ARG A 166 -2.89 -1.68 -21.62
CA ARG A 166 -2.38 -0.49 -20.92
C ARG A 166 -0.88 -0.58 -20.69
N ALA A 167 -0.18 0.46 -21.15
CA ALA A 167 1.25 0.65 -20.91
C ALA A 167 1.55 1.33 -19.57
N GLU A 168 0.62 2.11 -19.04
CA GLU A 168 0.80 2.90 -17.81
C GLU A 168 -0.04 2.36 -16.65
N ASP A 169 0.52 2.46 -15.45
CA ASP A 169 -0.14 2.09 -14.20
C ASP A 169 -1.29 3.04 -13.90
N GLN A 170 -2.52 2.55 -13.94
CA GLN A 170 -3.71 3.27 -13.50
C GLN A 170 -4.89 2.30 -13.43
N CYS A 171 -5.56 2.29 -12.29
CA CYS A 171 -6.75 1.50 -12.07
C CYS A 171 -7.88 1.98 -13.02
N PRO A 172 -8.45 1.10 -13.86
CA PRO A 172 -9.55 1.46 -14.76
C PRO A 172 -10.86 1.80 -14.04
N TRP A 173 -11.07 1.17 -12.88
CA TRP A 173 -12.29 1.32 -12.09
C TRP A 173 -11.95 1.61 -10.63
N PRO A 174 -11.36 2.76 -10.30
CA PRO A 174 -10.92 3.06 -8.95
C PRO A 174 -12.01 2.88 -7.89
N ALA A 175 -13.23 3.37 -8.12
CA ALA A 175 -14.28 3.30 -7.11
C ALA A 175 -14.73 1.84 -6.88
N ALA A 176 -14.99 1.10 -7.96
CA ALA A 176 -15.37 -0.31 -7.90
C ALA A 176 -14.25 -1.19 -7.35
N TRP A 177 -12.99 -0.97 -7.76
CA TRP A 177 -11.85 -1.77 -7.30
C TRP A 177 -11.58 -1.57 -5.81
N LEU A 178 -11.64 -0.34 -5.30
CA LEU A 178 -11.53 -0.10 -3.87
C LEU A 178 -12.67 -0.75 -3.08
N ALA A 179 -13.90 -0.74 -3.61
CA ALA A 179 -15.03 -1.43 -3.00
C ALA A 179 -14.85 -2.97 -2.98
N ILE A 180 -14.35 -3.55 -4.07
CA ILE A 180 -14.06 -4.99 -4.17
C ILE A 180 -13.00 -5.41 -3.15
N THR A 181 -11.89 -4.68 -3.09
CA THR A 181 -10.81 -5.01 -2.15
C THR A 181 -11.25 -4.82 -0.70
N HIS A 182 -12.07 -3.80 -0.41
CA HIS A 182 -12.70 -3.64 0.90
C HIS A 182 -13.58 -4.85 1.25
N ALA A 183 -14.49 -5.24 0.35
CA ALA A 183 -15.34 -6.41 0.57
C ALA A 183 -14.54 -7.72 0.73
N ALA A 184 -13.44 -7.88 -0.02
CA ALA A 184 -12.54 -9.02 0.11
C ALA A 184 -11.86 -9.06 1.50
N ARG A 185 -11.43 -7.91 2.03
CA ARG A 185 -10.86 -7.80 3.38
C ARG A 185 -11.89 -8.13 4.46
N GLU A 186 -13.11 -7.61 4.35
CA GLU A 186 -14.20 -7.90 5.29
C GLU A 186 -14.67 -9.37 5.24
N ALA A 187 -14.54 -10.03 4.09
CA ALA A 187 -14.87 -11.44 3.91
C ALA A 187 -13.81 -12.41 4.49
N ARG A 188 -12.86 -11.92 5.29
CA ARG A 188 -11.83 -12.74 5.94
C ARG A 188 -12.46 -13.82 6.81
N LYS A 189 -12.02 -15.07 6.62
CA LYS A 189 -12.46 -16.22 7.39
C LYS A 189 -11.52 -16.50 8.57
N PRO A 190 -11.96 -17.23 9.61
CA PRO A 190 -11.13 -17.58 10.76
C PRO A 190 -9.86 -18.38 10.42
N ASP A 191 -9.90 -19.15 9.33
CA ASP A 191 -8.78 -19.95 8.82
C ASP A 191 -7.85 -19.16 7.88
N CYS A 192 -8.14 -17.89 7.59
CA CYS A 192 -7.25 -17.06 6.79
C CYS A 192 -5.93 -16.78 7.54
N PRO A 193 -4.77 -17.06 6.93
CA PRO A 193 -3.46 -16.79 7.52
C PRO A 193 -3.34 -15.33 7.96
N ALA A 194 -2.62 -15.12 9.06
CA ALA A 194 -2.29 -13.77 9.50
C ALA A 194 -1.34 -13.10 8.49
N LEU A 195 -1.41 -11.77 8.37
CA LEU A 195 -0.55 -11.00 7.45
C LEU A 195 0.94 -11.32 7.64
N ARG A 196 1.38 -11.51 8.90
CA ARG A 196 2.75 -11.90 9.20
C ARG A 196 3.16 -13.23 8.57
N GLN A 197 2.25 -14.21 8.53
CA GLN A 197 2.56 -15.50 7.90
C GLN A 197 2.76 -15.32 6.40
N LEU A 198 1.96 -14.48 5.74
CA LEU A 198 2.16 -14.12 4.33
C LEU A 198 3.52 -13.44 4.12
N ILE A 199 3.91 -12.51 4.99
CA ILE A 199 5.23 -11.85 4.90
C ILE A 199 6.37 -12.88 5.08
N ARG A 200 6.25 -13.82 6.03
CA ARG A 200 7.24 -14.89 6.22
C ARG A 200 7.34 -15.82 5.00
N VAL A 201 6.23 -16.11 4.32
CA VAL A 201 6.24 -16.83 3.04
C VAL A 201 7.02 -16.05 1.99
N LEU A 202 6.74 -14.75 1.85
CA LEU A 202 7.44 -13.88 0.89
C LEU A 202 8.95 -13.79 1.17
N ASP A 203 9.34 -13.76 2.44
CA ASP A 203 10.75 -13.69 2.85
C ASP A 203 11.48 -15.05 2.84
N GLY A 204 10.77 -16.16 2.58
CA GLY A 204 11.34 -17.50 2.66
C GLY A 204 11.71 -17.93 4.09
N GLN A 205 11.08 -17.35 5.11
CA GLN A 205 11.33 -17.58 6.53
C GLN A 205 10.40 -18.63 7.16
N ILE A 206 9.86 -19.52 6.33
CA ILE A 206 8.87 -20.51 6.73
C ILE A 206 9.17 -21.83 6.03
N SER A 207 8.92 -22.95 6.70
CA SER A 207 9.19 -24.27 6.13
C SER A 207 8.22 -24.60 4.98
N TRP A 208 8.59 -25.56 4.13
CA TRP A 208 7.70 -26.04 3.07
C TRP A 208 6.34 -26.52 3.61
N TYR A 209 6.36 -27.30 4.70
CA TYR A 209 5.15 -27.86 5.33
C TYR A 209 4.17 -26.79 5.83
N GLU A 210 4.68 -25.63 6.25
CA GLU A 210 3.86 -24.50 6.69
C GLU A 210 3.44 -23.61 5.51
N LYS A 211 4.26 -23.51 4.46
CA LYS A 211 4.00 -22.71 3.27
C LYS A 211 2.87 -23.27 2.43
N GLU A 212 2.87 -24.58 2.19
CA GLU A 212 1.94 -25.23 1.27
C GLU A 212 0.45 -25.01 1.65
N PRO A 213 0.01 -25.18 2.91
CA PRO A 213 -1.37 -24.89 3.32
C PRO A 213 -1.75 -23.41 3.13
N ILE A 214 -0.81 -22.48 3.33
CA ILE A 214 -1.04 -21.04 3.13
C ILE A 214 -1.30 -20.73 1.65
N GLU A 215 -0.49 -21.31 0.75
CA GLU A 215 -0.65 -21.13 -0.69
C GLU A 215 -1.93 -21.79 -1.22
N GLN A 216 -2.26 -22.99 -0.73
CA GLN A 216 -3.51 -23.68 -1.05
C GLN A 216 -4.74 -22.87 -0.62
N HIS A 217 -4.73 -22.29 0.59
CA HIS A 217 -5.82 -21.41 1.03
C HIS A 217 -5.89 -20.14 0.18
N ARG A 218 -4.74 -19.49 -0.11
CA ARG A 218 -4.67 -18.27 -0.94
C ARG A 218 -5.28 -18.48 -2.32
N ALA A 219 -5.06 -19.65 -2.93
CA ALA A 219 -5.58 -19.99 -4.26
C ALA A 219 -7.11 -19.97 -4.38
N HIS A 220 -7.83 -20.00 -3.25
CA HIS A 220 -9.29 -20.08 -3.19
C HIS A 220 -9.93 -18.98 -2.34
N CYS A 221 -9.13 -18.02 -1.85
CA CYS A 221 -9.59 -17.00 -0.91
C CYS A 221 -9.21 -15.60 -1.42
N LEU A 222 -10.20 -14.87 -1.91
CA LEU A 222 -10.00 -13.51 -2.42
C LEU A 222 -9.43 -12.56 -1.35
N SER A 223 -9.80 -12.75 -0.08
CA SER A 223 -9.23 -12.01 1.05
C SER A 223 -7.72 -12.22 1.19
N CYS A 224 -7.25 -13.46 1.06
CA CYS A 224 -5.83 -13.78 1.16
C CYS A 224 -5.05 -13.38 -0.09
N LEU A 225 -5.67 -13.43 -1.26
CA LEU A 225 -5.06 -12.92 -2.49
C LEU A 225 -4.93 -11.39 -2.44
N GLU A 226 -5.94 -10.67 -1.97
CA GLU A 226 -5.89 -9.22 -1.77
C GLU A 226 -4.77 -8.84 -0.80
N HIS A 227 -4.68 -9.50 0.36
CA HIS A 227 -3.60 -9.22 1.32
C HIS A 227 -2.22 -9.55 0.77
N TRP A 228 -2.08 -10.69 0.06
CA TRP A 228 -0.80 -11.06 -0.55
C TRP A 228 -0.36 -10.06 -1.60
N THR A 229 -1.26 -9.66 -2.50
CA THR A 229 -0.98 -8.68 -3.55
C THR A 229 -0.73 -7.30 -2.96
N ALA A 230 -1.40 -6.92 -1.86
CA ALA A 230 -1.09 -5.72 -1.10
C ALA A 230 0.33 -5.74 -0.52
N VAL A 231 0.81 -6.88 0.01
CA VAL A 231 2.20 -7.02 0.47
C VAL A 231 3.17 -6.83 -0.70
N LEU A 232 2.95 -7.50 -1.82
CA LEU A 232 3.80 -7.39 -3.01
C LEU A 232 3.87 -5.95 -3.51
N GLU A 233 2.72 -5.29 -3.60
CA GLU A 233 2.56 -3.91 -4.02
C GLU A 233 3.35 -2.95 -3.13
N VAL A 234 3.11 -2.94 -1.82
CA VAL A 234 3.77 -1.98 -0.92
C VAL A 234 5.27 -2.25 -0.79
N VAL A 235 5.71 -3.52 -0.84
CA VAL A 235 7.14 -3.86 -0.86
C VAL A 235 7.79 -3.40 -2.15
N GLY A 236 7.12 -3.57 -3.29
CA GLY A 236 7.61 -3.14 -4.58
C GLY A 236 7.72 -1.62 -4.67
N TRP A 237 6.73 -0.87 -4.15
CA TRP A 237 6.81 0.59 -4.07
C TRP A 237 7.89 1.05 -3.10
N ALA A 238 7.93 0.52 -1.87
CA ALA A 238 8.93 0.92 -0.87
C ALA A 238 10.38 0.75 -1.35
N LYS A 239 10.66 -0.28 -2.17
CA LYS A 239 12.00 -0.49 -2.75
C LYS A 239 12.39 0.54 -3.81
N ARG A 240 11.40 1.14 -4.50
CA ARG A 240 11.60 2.08 -5.62
C ARG A 240 11.44 3.54 -5.20
N ALA A 241 10.67 3.77 -4.13
CA ALA A 241 10.31 5.10 -3.69
C ALA A 241 11.56 5.88 -3.28
N GLN A 242 11.77 7.03 -3.91
CA GLN A 242 12.82 7.94 -3.51
C GLN A 242 12.33 8.79 -2.34
N PRO A 243 13.11 8.93 -1.26
CA PRO A 243 12.71 9.78 -0.15
C PRO A 243 12.39 11.19 -0.60
N LEU A 244 11.32 11.79 -0.04
CA LEU A 244 11.02 13.19 -0.30
C LEU A 244 12.16 14.07 0.19
N ARG A 245 12.42 15.14 -0.57
CA ARG A 245 13.39 16.19 -0.21
C ARG A 245 12.82 17.09 0.88
N ASP A 246 13.70 17.69 1.67
CA ASP A 246 13.34 18.55 2.81
C ASP A 246 12.26 19.61 2.47
N PRO A 247 12.30 20.36 1.35
CA PRO A 247 11.26 21.35 1.06
C PRO A 247 9.85 20.74 0.89
N GLN A 248 9.77 19.50 0.38
CA GLN A 248 8.52 18.78 0.21
C GLN A 248 8.03 18.21 1.55
N VAL A 249 8.96 17.76 2.39
CA VAL A 249 8.67 17.29 3.73
C VAL A 249 8.18 18.43 4.61
N ASP A 250 8.86 19.58 4.61
CA ASP A 250 8.51 20.77 5.39
C ASP A 250 7.12 21.29 5.03
N ALA A 251 6.76 21.26 3.74
CA ALA A 251 5.43 21.64 3.26
C ALA A 251 4.31 20.72 3.82
N LEU A 252 4.59 19.44 4.02
CA LEU A 252 3.64 18.50 4.65
C LEU A 252 3.67 18.64 6.19
N LEU A 253 4.85 18.78 6.77
CA LEU A 253 5.07 18.86 8.22
C LEU A 253 4.41 20.10 8.82
N SER A 254 4.47 21.24 8.13
CA SER A 254 3.83 22.50 8.54
C SER A 254 2.31 22.43 8.65
N ALA A 255 1.68 21.43 8.04
CA ALA A 255 0.25 21.21 8.15
C ALA A 255 -0.14 20.36 9.39
N LEU A 256 0.83 19.77 10.11
CA LEU A 256 0.54 18.84 11.20
C LEU A 256 0.58 19.53 12.58
N PRO A 257 -0.37 19.23 13.48
CA PRO A 257 -0.41 19.77 14.84
C PRO A 257 0.59 19.03 15.75
N LEU A 258 1.89 19.23 15.51
CA LEU A 258 2.95 18.54 16.23
C LEU A 258 3.43 19.33 17.44
N ASN A 259 3.98 18.61 18.43
CA ASN A 259 4.65 19.24 19.55
C ASN A 259 5.86 20.01 19.00
N GLU A 260 5.92 21.32 19.25
CA GLU A 260 7.11 22.11 18.94
C GLU A 260 8.32 21.39 19.54
N ALA A 261 9.34 21.16 18.71
CA ALA A 261 10.57 20.55 19.17
C ALA A 261 11.07 21.37 20.36
N VAL A 262 11.03 20.78 21.55
CA VAL A 262 11.73 21.31 22.72
C VAL A 262 13.17 21.44 22.27
N LYS A 263 13.59 22.68 21.94
CA LYS A 263 14.97 23.00 21.57
C LYS A 263 15.83 22.31 22.62
N GLU A 264 16.61 21.32 22.22
CA GLU A 264 17.54 20.62 23.11
C GLU A 264 18.27 21.71 23.89
N LYS A 265 17.97 21.84 25.18
CA LYS A 265 18.61 22.83 26.04
C LYS A 265 20.08 22.49 25.96
N LYS A 266 20.87 23.36 25.30
CA LYS A 266 22.33 23.25 25.27
C LYS A 266 22.77 22.94 26.71
N PRO A 267 23.51 21.86 26.96
CA PRO A 267 23.91 21.50 28.31
C PRO A 267 24.61 22.70 28.93
N PHE A 268 24.20 23.05 30.14
CA PHE A 268 24.58 24.26 30.89
C PHE A 268 26.11 24.47 30.94
N PHE A 269 26.88 23.40 30.81
CA PHE A 269 28.35 23.39 30.77
C PHE A 269 29.00 24.11 29.57
N LYS A 270 28.28 24.43 28.48
CA LYS A 270 28.83 25.26 27.38
C LYS A 270 28.64 26.78 27.57
N ARG A 271 28.07 27.23 28.70
CA ARG A 271 27.98 28.66 29.05
C ARG A 271 29.03 29.13 30.07
N LEU A 272 29.82 28.22 30.63
CA LEU A 272 30.85 28.53 31.64
C LEU A 272 32.27 28.67 31.06
N PHE A 273 32.43 28.52 29.74
CA PHE A 273 33.73 28.61 29.04
C PHE A 273 33.66 29.49 27.78
N ALA A 274 32.81 30.51 27.80
CA ALA A 274 32.80 31.58 26.80
C ALA A 274 33.16 32.91 27.48
#